data_AF-A0A2M7Y8X6-F1
#
_entry.id   AF-A0A2M7Y8X6-F1
#
_cell.length_a   1.000
_cell.length_b   1.000
_cell.length_c   1.000
_cell.angle_alpha   90.00
_cell.angle_beta   90.00
_cell.angle_gamma   90.00
#
_symmetry.space_group_name_H-M   'P 1'
#
loop_
_entity.id
_entity.type
_entity.pdbx_description
1 polymer ?
#
loop_
_entity_poly.entity_id
_entity_poly.type
_entity_poly.pdbx_seq_one_letter_code
_entity_poly.pdbx_strand_id
1 'polypeptide(L)'
;MAKILGDGTRARAKLFAELQSHYLFKDRFGRPGKGNDKGNVEGMVRFGRRTFMVPVPEAADIDALNAMLLQRCLTRQEAVLRGAVGAISARLAADRAAFSWRFRRSRTPFPL
;
A
#
# COMPACT_ATOMS: atom_id res chain seq x y z
N MET A 1 -22.83 -7.37 6.43
CA MET A 1 -21.60 -8.02 6.93
C MET A 1 -21.00 -8.89 5.84
N ALA A 2 -19.67 -8.98 5.74
CA ALA A 2 -19.03 -9.91 4.81
C ALA A 2 -19.13 -11.34 5.34
N LYS A 3 -19.50 -12.32 4.50
CA LYS A 3 -19.65 -13.74 4.86
C LYS A 3 -18.71 -14.58 4.00
N ILE A 4 -18.07 -15.58 4.60
CA ILE A 4 -17.34 -16.63 3.86
C ILE A 4 -18.38 -17.67 3.46
N LEU A 5 -18.55 -17.90 2.16
CA LEU A 5 -19.43 -18.92 1.59
C LEU A 5 -18.71 -20.27 1.59
N GLY A 6 -19.47 -21.37 1.55
CA GLY A 6 -18.97 -22.74 1.74
C GLY A 6 -17.96 -23.22 0.69
N ASP A 7 -17.85 -22.51 -0.44
CA ASP A 7 -16.88 -22.75 -1.52
C ASP A 7 -15.59 -21.92 -1.37
N GLY A 8 -15.44 -21.18 -0.28
CA GLY A 8 -14.31 -20.28 -0.04
C GLY A 8 -14.43 -18.91 -0.72
N THR A 9 -15.50 -18.67 -1.48
CA THR A 9 -15.81 -17.31 -1.97
C THR A 9 -16.34 -16.46 -0.82
N ARG A 10 -16.18 -15.14 -0.91
CA ARG A 10 -16.65 -14.21 0.12
C ARG A 10 -17.73 -13.31 -0.46
N ALA A 11 -18.89 -13.27 0.21
CA ALA A 11 -19.88 -12.23 -0.01
C ALA A 11 -19.30 -10.90 0.51
N ARG A 12 -18.99 -9.98 -0.40
CA ARG A 12 -18.46 -8.66 -0.05
C ARG A 12 -19.54 -7.84 0.65
N ALA A 13 -19.13 -7.02 1.63
CA ALA A 13 -20.03 -6.00 2.16
C ALA A 13 -20.32 -4.95 1.07
N LYS A 14 -21.56 -4.46 0.99
CA LYS A 14 -22.01 -3.49 -0.03
C LYS A 14 -21.05 -2.29 -0.16
N LEU A 15 -20.69 -1.68 0.97
CA LEU A 15 -19.76 -0.54 1.03
C LEU A 15 -18.38 -0.87 0.44
N PHE A 16 -17.88 -2.10 0.63
CA PHE A 16 -16.59 -2.52 0.08
C PHE A 16 -16.66 -2.75 -1.43
N ALA A 17 -17.80 -3.25 -1.93
CA ALA A 17 -18.02 -3.38 -3.38
C ALA A 17 -18.12 -1.99 -4.06
N GLU A 18 -18.76 -1.02 -3.41
CA GLU A 18 -18.81 0.38 -3.87
C GLU A 18 -17.41 1.00 -3.91
N LEU A 19 -16.62 0.83 -2.84
CA LEU A 19 -15.21 1.25 -2.79
C LEU A 19 -14.39 0.63 -3.94
N GLN A 20 -14.57 -0.67 -4.16
CA GLN A 20 -13.88 -1.40 -5.20
C GLN A 20 -14.26 -0.92 -6.60
N SER A 21 -15.54 -0.65 -6.85
CA SER A 21 -16.02 -0.11 -8.12
C SER A 21 -15.50 1.31 -8.37
N HIS A 22 -15.43 2.13 -7.32
CA HIS A 22 -14.95 3.50 -7.42
C HIS A 22 -13.44 3.59 -7.73
N TYR A 23 -12.63 2.76 -7.07
CA TYR A 23 -11.16 2.79 -7.20
C TYR A 23 -10.58 1.68 -8.11
N LEU A 24 -11.43 0.80 -8.65
CA LEU A 24 -11.11 -0.22 -9.67
C LEU A 24 -9.92 -1.13 -9.33
N PHE A 25 -9.80 -1.51 -8.06
CA PHE A 25 -8.80 -2.46 -7.60
C PHE A 25 -9.35 -3.89 -7.55
N LYS A 26 -8.50 -4.88 -7.73
CA LYS A 26 -8.85 -6.28 -7.46
C LYS A 26 -8.58 -6.56 -5.98
N ASP A 27 -9.58 -7.09 -5.27
CA ASP A 27 -9.45 -7.47 -3.88
C ASP A 27 -8.72 -8.81 -3.74
N ARG A 28 -7.98 -8.96 -2.64
CA ARG A 28 -7.38 -10.22 -2.22
C ARG A 28 -7.49 -10.31 -0.70
N PHE A 29 -8.38 -11.17 -0.21
CA PHE A 29 -8.52 -11.41 1.23
C PHE A 29 -7.42 -12.35 1.72
N GLY A 30 -6.93 -12.09 2.93
CA GLY A 30 -6.06 -13.03 3.64
C GLY A 30 -6.79 -14.35 3.90
N ARG A 31 -6.10 -15.47 3.66
CA ARG A 31 -6.64 -16.80 3.95
C ARG A 31 -6.66 -17.01 5.47
N PRO A 32 -7.76 -17.51 6.04
CA PRO A 32 -7.82 -17.85 7.46
C PRO A 32 -6.67 -18.79 7.86
N GLY A 33 -6.02 -18.53 9.00
CA GLY A 33 -4.93 -19.36 9.52
C GLY A 33 -3.60 -19.29 8.74
N LYS A 34 -3.46 -18.41 7.76
CA LYS A 34 -2.23 -18.26 6.96
C LYS A 34 -1.54 -16.93 7.25
N GLY A 35 -0.64 -16.93 8.25
CA GLY A 35 0.10 -15.74 8.69
C GLY A 35 1.02 -15.13 7.61
N ASN A 36 1.42 -15.91 6.60
CA ASN A 36 2.22 -15.40 5.48
C ASN A 36 1.47 -14.36 4.62
N ASP A 37 0.14 -14.38 4.59
CA ASP A 37 -0.65 -13.36 3.89
C ASP A 37 -0.54 -11.98 4.59
N LYS A 38 -0.11 -11.96 5.87
CA LYS A 38 0.16 -10.75 6.66
C LYS A 38 1.65 -10.39 6.72
N GLY A 39 2.54 -11.27 6.27
CA GLY A 39 3.99 -11.13 6.44
C GLY A 39 4.57 -9.84 5.86
N ASN A 40 4.02 -9.33 4.76
CA ASN A 40 4.44 -8.06 4.18
C ASN A 40 4.12 -6.86 5.08
N VAL A 41 2.92 -6.83 5.68
CA VAL A 41 2.50 -5.75 6.57
C VAL A 41 3.35 -5.75 7.84
N GLU A 42 3.54 -6.91 8.46
CA GLU A 42 4.38 -7.06 9.64
C GLU A 42 5.84 -6.71 9.36
N GLY A 43 6.34 -7.09 8.18
CA GLY A 43 7.66 -6.71 7.70
C GLY A 43 7.82 -5.21 7.56
N MET A 44 6.83 -4.52 6.98
CA MET A 44 6.84 -3.06 6.84
C MET A 44 6.78 -2.33 8.18
N VAL A 45 5.94 -2.78 9.12
CA VAL A 45 5.88 -2.19 10.47
C VAL A 45 7.22 -2.36 11.20
N ARG A 46 7.80 -3.56 11.13
CA ARG A 46 9.11 -3.85 11.72
C ARG A 46 10.21 -2.97 11.10
N PHE A 47 10.19 -2.82 9.78
CA PHE A 47 11.12 -1.95 9.06
C PHE A 47 10.98 -0.49 9.50
N GLY A 48 9.76 0.05 9.46
CA GLY A 48 9.50 1.44 9.83
C GLY A 48 9.98 1.78 11.24
N ARG A 49 9.71 0.89 12.20
CA ARG A 49 10.22 1.05 13.58
C ARG A 49 11.74 1.07 13.63
N ARG A 50 12.40 0.05 13.07
CA ARG A 50 13.87 -0.10 13.14
C ARG A 50 14.64 0.96 12.36
N THR A 51 14.03 1.53 11.33
CA THR A 51 14.70 2.49 10.44
C THR A 51 14.42 3.94 10.82
N PHE A 52 13.21 4.26 11.29
CA PHE A 52 12.81 5.66 11.51
C PHE A 52 12.54 6.01 12.97
N MET A 53 12.22 5.02 13.81
CA MET A 53 11.75 5.24 15.19
C MET A 53 12.73 4.73 16.25
N VAL A 54 13.91 4.23 15.85
CA VAL A 54 14.92 3.69 16.78
C VAL A 54 16.31 4.25 16.41
N PRO A 55 17.00 4.94 17.36
CA PRO A 55 16.47 5.40 18.64
C PRO A 55 15.23 6.30 18.44
N VAL A 56 14.41 6.44 19.48
CA VAL A 56 13.20 7.29 19.41
C VAL A 56 13.64 8.69 18.99
N PRO A 57 13.10 9.24 17.89
CA PRO A 57 13.54 10.54 17.42
C PRO A 57 13.09 11.64 18.36
N GLU A 58 14.01 12.55 18.67
CA GLU A 58 13.74 13.77 19.41
C GLU A 58 13.45 14.90 18.42
N ALA A 59 12.36 15.63 18.68
CA ALA A 59 11.94 16.79 17.89
C ALA A 59 11.23 17.79 18.81
N ALA A 60 11.31 19.08 18.48
CA ALA A 60 10.71 20.15 19.29
C ALA A 60 9.18 20.11 19.29
N ASP A 61 8.58 19.67 18.18
CA ASP A 61 7.14 19.56 17.98
C ASP A 61 6.82 18.51 16.90
N ILE A 62 5.53 18.34 16.62
CA ILE A 62 5.04 17.37 15.64
C ILE A 62 5.43 17.72 14.20
N ASP A 63 5.58 19.01 13.88
CA ASP A 63 5.92 19.47 12.53
C ASP A 63 7.39 19.20 12.22
N ALA A 64 8.28 19.44 13.18
CA ALA A 64 9.69 19.08 13.12
C ALA A 64 9.86 17.56 12.98
N LEU A 65 9.08 16.76 13.72
CA LEU A 65 9.06 15.31 13.58
C LEU A 65 8.64 14.90 12.16
N ASN A 66 7.54 15.46 11.64
CA ASN A 66 7.03 15.16 10.32
C ASN A 66 8.04 15.51 9.21
N ALA A 67 8.68 16.69 9.31
CA ALA A 67 9.70 17.12 8.36
C ALA A 67 10.92 16.17 8.35
N MET A 68 11.39 15.77 9.53
CA MET A 68 12.49 14.81 9.65
C MET A 68 12.12 13.44 9.06
N LEU A 69 10.92 12.92 9.34
CA LEU A 69 10.46 11.64 8.79
C LEU A 69 10.28 11.69 7.27
N LEU A 70 9.76 12.80 6.75
CA LEU A 70 9.65 13.03 5.32
C LEU A 70 11.02 12.96 4.65
N GLN A 71 12.02 13.67 5.18
CA GLN A 71 13.37 13.64 4.63
C GLN A 71 13.96 12.22 4.64
N ARG A 72 13.83 11.49 5.75
CA ARG A 72 14.28 10.08 5.82
C ARG A 72 13.58 9.18 4.79
N CYS A 73 12.28 9.40 4.56
CA CYS A 73 11.53 8.70 3.52
C CYS A 73 12.05 9.04 2.12
N LEU A 74 12.33 10.32 1.84
CA LEU A 74 12.90 10.76 0.55
C LEU A 74 14.28 10.13 0.31
N THR A 75 15.20 10.21 1.27
CA THR A 75 16.50 9.54 1.20
C THR A 75 16.35 8.04 0.96
N ARG A 76 15.39 7.40 1.63
CA ARG A 76 15.14 5.96 1.43
C ARG A 76 14.71 5.61 0.01
N GLN A 77 14.05 6.52 -0.71
CA GLN A 77 13.64 6.28 -2.09
C GLN A 77 14.82 6.16 -3.06
N GLU A 78 16.00 6.68 -2.71
CA GLU A 78 17.19 6.61 -3.55
C GLU A 78 17.84 5.21 -3.54
N ALA A 79 17.57 4.41 -2.51
CA ALA A 79 18.20 3.11 -2.37
C ALA A 79 17.69 2.07 -3.39
N VAL A 80 18.61 1.25 -3.90
CA VAL A 80 18.34 0.10 -4.77
C VAL A 80 18.23 -1.16 -3.90
N LEU A 81 17.08 -1.83 -3.97
CA LEU A 81 16.83 -3.05 -3.21
C LEU A 81 17.51 -4.26 -3.85
N ARG A 82 17.92 -5.24 -3.04
CA ARG A 82 18.42 -6.53 -3.56
C ARG A 82 17.40 -7.14 -4.52
N GLY A 83 17.85 -7.52 -5.71
CA GLY A 83 17.02 -8.12 -6.75
C GLY A 83 16.12 -7.13 -7.49
N ALA A 84 16.24 -5.82 -7.24
CA ALA A 84 15.53 -4.79 -7.97
C ALA A 84 16.40 -4.18 -9.07
N VAL A 85 15.75 -3.76 -10.17
CA VAL A 85 16.37 -2.90 -11.18
C VAL A 85 15.94 -1.46 -10.90
N GLY A 86 16.90 -0.62 -10.53
CA GLY A 86 16.69 0.80 -10.24
C GLY A 86 16.31 1.13 -8.79
N ALA A 87 16.36 2.43 -8.47
CA ALA A 87 16.00 2.98 -7.18
C ALA A 87 14.50 2.83 -6.88
N ILE A 88 14.13 2.88 -5.61
CA ILE A 88 12.73 2.86 -5.19
C ILE A 88 11.94 4.01 -5.83
N SER A 89 12.53 5.22 -5.93
CA SER A 89 11.91 6.39 -6.55
C SER A 89 11.52 6.13 -8.01
N ALA A 90 12.42 5.55 -8.81
CA ALA A 90 12.18 5.23 -10.21
C ALA A 90 11.03 4.22 -10.37
N ARG A 91 11.03 3.18 -9.53
CA ARG A 91 9.97 2.17 -9.51
C ARG A 91 8.62 2.77 -9.08
N LEU A 92 8.63 3.63 -8.05
CA LEU A 92 7.43 4.33 -7.59
C LEU A 92 6.86 5.26 -8.68
N ALA A 93 7.71 5.95 -9.44
CA ALA A 93 7.27 6.79 -10.54
C ALA A 93 6.57 5.96 -11.64
N ALA A 94 7.13 4.80 -12.00
CA ALA A 94 6.52 3.86 -12.92
C ALA A 94 5.16 3.35 -12.40
N ASP A 95 5.08 2.97 -11.12
CA ASP A 95 3.84 2.53 -10.47
C ASP A 95 2.76 3.63 -10.50
N ARG A 96 3.12 4.88 -10.19
CA ARG A 96 2.20 6.04 -10.23
C ARG A 96 1.71 6.33 -11.64
N ALA A 97 2.60 6.24 -12.64
CA ALA A 97 2.21 6.39 -14.05
C ALA A 97 1.22 5.30 -14.47
N ALA A 98 1.49 4.04 -14.14
CA ALA A 98 0.58 2.93 -14.43
C ALA A 98 -0.79 3.09 -13.75
N PHE A 99 -0.80 3.54 -12.48
CA PHE A 99 -2.03 3.77 -11.73
C PHE A 99 -2.86 4.92 -12.30
N SER A 100 -2.23 6.07 -12.60
CA SER A 100 -2.92 7.23 -13.18
C SER A 100 -3.46 6.95 -14.59
N TRP A 101 -2.72 6.19 -15.40
CA TRP A 101 -3.15 5.78 -16.73
C TRP A 101 -4.39 4.88 -16.68
N ARG A 102 -4.41 3.92 -15.75
CA ARG A 102 -5.54 2.99 -15.57
C ARG A 102 -6.82 3.71 -15.13
N PHE A 103 -6.70 4.71 -14.27
CA PHE A 103 -7.83 5.54 -13.84
C PHE A 103 -8.39 6.42 -14.96
N ARG A 104 -7.55 6.86 -15.91
CA ARG A 104 -8.01 7.67 -17.05
C ARG A 104 -8.76 6.83 -18.10
N ARG A 105 -8.37 5.58 -18.32
CA ARG A 105 -9.04 4.66 -19.27
C ARG A 105 -10.40 4.15 -18.80
N SER A 106 -10.63 4.08 -17.50
CA SER A 106 -11.90 3.60 -16.93
C SER A 106 -13.04 4.64 -16.94
N ARG A 107 -12.81 5.82 -17.49
CA ARG A 107 -13.85 6.83 -17.77
C ARG A 107 -14.51 6.65 -19.15
N THR A 108 -14.46 5.47 -19.75
CA THR A 108 -15.41 5.13 -20.81
C THR A 108 -16.79 4.96 -20.18
N PRO A 109 -17.83 5.71 -20.61
CA PRO A 109 -19.17 5.52 -20.08
C PRO A 109 -19.59 4.07 -20.31
N PHE A 110 -20.07 3.42 -19.25
CA PHE A 110 -20.76 2.14 -19.35
C PHE A 110 -21.99 2.40 -20.25
N PRO A 111 -22.16 1.69 -21.38
CA PRO A 111 -23.36 1.86 -22.18
C PRO A 111 -24.55 1.40 -21.33
N LEU A 112 -25.62 2.20 -21.34
CA LEU A 112 -26.91 1.87 -20.73
C LEU A 112 -27.50 0.62 -21.38
#